data_AF-A0A7C4ISB7-F1
#
_entry.id   AF-A0A7C4ISB7-F1
#
_cell.length_a   1.000
_cell.length_b   1.000
_cell.length_c   1.000
_cell.angle_alpha   90.00
_cell.angle_beta   90.00
_cell.angle_gamma   90.00
#
_symmetry.space_group_name_H-M   'P 1'
#
loop_
_entity.id
_entity.type
_entity.pdbx_description
1 polymer ?
#
loop_
_entity_poly.entity_id
_entity_poly.type
_entity_poly.pdbx_seq_one_letter_code
_entity_poly.pdbx_strand_id
1 'polypeptide(L)'
;MSWLPLVVFLLMLMLAFGAATGAGAFLVLRKRSEAAGFVAAVSVGIGTLFVLFVVLGFFWMASVRVETRPQPGVQIAATPPKTQSPPFLEPSPVEAGPKASGAPTAVPPPASSPAADSSTDASRPRAASSRNADAPAVSGAPGAAAPSSAAPKAEAEPEAPVANDSSAKQPDGTSSDEHQDQQALGELRRRIFERVVVALREIIAEEMPADGNNSAESAIDSAISAAIDQRPMAEKPSPPPASPPEWLSAAGSPGSANATGSANSVVVVGPHVDAAECERHLYEAVQPVVAEFVANYLGPQWRDRITLPEEFVRTELIRDRYVETVPASFGPMVQLHLLLSFDGKVKAQLAAQQLELVRRQRIAAIAAVFGGFLGCMAVAYVALRHDAAHGGHGRSGTIAWAGTAAGLCIALTVAAMRYLAS
;
A
#
# COMPACT_ATOMS: atom_id res chain seq x y z
N MET A 1 22.81 13.94 2.55
CA MET A 1 23.68 14.02 1.35
C MET A 1 23.35 15.30 0.58
N SER A 2 24.28 16.24 0.55
CA SER A 2 24.14 17.49 -0.22
C SER A 2 24.12 17.15 -1.71
N TRP A 3 23.23 17.78 -2.47
CA TRP A 3 23.06 17.56 -3.92
C TRP A 3 24.10 18.30 -4.77
N LEU A 4 24.79 19.25 -4.17
CA LEU A 4 25.87 20.02 -4.76
C LEU A 4 26.89 19.19 -5.56
N PRO A 5 27.49 18.10 -5.03
CA PRO A 5 28.45 17.29 -5.79
C PRO A 5 27.85 16.65 -7.04
N LEU A 6 26.59 16.20 -7.00
CA LEU A 6 25.95 15.54 -8.14
C LEU A 6 25.59 16.55 -9.24
N VAL A 7 25.11 17.74 -8.85
CA VAL A 7 24.84 18.84 -9.79
C VAL A 7 26.13 19.31 -10.45
N VAL A 8 27.20 19.50 -9.67
CA VAL A 8 28.52 19.90 -10.19
C VAL A 8 29.07 18.85 -11.14
N PHE A 9 28.92 17.56 -10.82
CA PHE A 9 29.34 16.46 -11.68
C PHE A 9 28.57 16.44 -13.02
N LEU A 10 27.24 16.59 -12.99
CA LEU A 10 26.42 16.67 -14.19
C LEU A 10 26.75 17.88 -15.06
N LEU A 11 27.00 19.03 -14.44
CA LEU A 11 27.37 20.26 -15.13
C LEU A 11 28.75 20.12 -15.78
N MET A 12 29.72 19.52 -15.08
CA MET A 12 31.03 19.18 -15.63
C MET A 12 30.92 18.20 -16.80
N LEU A 13 30.04 17.18 -16.71
CA LEU A 13 29.83 16.21 -17.78
C LEU A 13 29.19 16.85 -19.01
N MET A 14 28.20 17.72 -18.82
CA MET A 14 27.61 18.54 -19.90
C MET A 14 28.66 19.41 -20.58
N LEU A 15 29.53 20.06 -19.79
CA LEU A 15 30.56 20.96 -20.30
C LEU A 15 31.65 20.21 -21.07
N ALA A 16 32.07 19.03 -20.57
CA ALA A 16 33.00 18.15 -21.25
C ALA A 16 32.42 17.60 -22.57
N PHE A 17 31.15 17.18 -22.57
CA PHE A 17 30.49 16.67 -23.78
C PHE A 17 30.27 17.76 -24.83
N GLY A 18 29.91 18.98 -24.39
CA GLY A 18 29.79 20.15 -25.25
C GLY A 18 31.14 20.54 -25.86
N ALA A 19 32.22 20.49 -25.08
CA ALA A 19 33.56 20.77 -25.59
C ALA A 19 34.02 19.71 -26.61
N ALA A 20 33.78 18.44 -26.33
CA ALA A 20 34.16 17.34 -27.24
C ALA A 20 33.38 17.38 -28.56
N THR A 21 32.07 17.62 -28.51
CA THR A 21 31.22 17.76 -29.72
C THR A 21 31.56 19.02 -30.50
N GLY A 22 31.81 20.15 -29.83
CA GLY A 22 32.26 21.39 -30.47
C GLY A 22 33.60 21.25 -31.19
N ALA A 23 34.58 20.57 -30.57
CA ALA A 23 35.88 20.29 -31.19
C ALA A 23 35.75 19.37 -32.41
N GLY A 24 34.89 18.35 -32.34
CA GLY A 24 34.58 17.46 -33.47
C GLY A 24 33.95 18.20 -34.64
N ALA A 25 32.94 19.04 -34.38
CA ALA A 25 32.30 19.85 -35.40
C ALA A 25 33.28 20.85 -36.05
N PHE A 26 34.18 21.45 -35.27
CA PHE A 26 35.19 22.38 -35.77
C PHE A 26 36.21 21.69 -36.69
N LEU A 27 36.66 20.47 -36.34
CA LEU A 27 37.56 19.69 -37.19
C LEU A 27 36.89 19.23 -38.49
N VAL A 28 35.59 18.93 -38.47
CA VAL A 28 34.80 18.57 -39.65
C VAL A 28 34.58 19.78 -40.55
N LEU A 29 34.26 20.95 -40.00
CA LEU A 29 34.10 22.21 -40.75
C LEU A 29 35.41 22.64 -41.45
N ARG A 30 36.57 22.32 -40.86
CA ARG A 30 37.87 22.62 -41.47
C ARG A 30 38.15 21.77 -42.72
N LYS A 31 37.53 20.60 -42.85
CA LYS A 31 37.70 19.70 -44.00
C LYS A 31 36.55 19.91 -44.99
N ARG A 32 36.72 20.91 -45.86
CA ARG A 32 35.80 21.39 -46.91
C ARG A 32 35.47 20.29 -47.94
N SER A 33 34.73 19.28 -47.53
CA SER A 33 34.10 18.28 -48.40
C SER A 33 32.59 18.46 -48.28
N GLU A 34 31.84 18.31 -49.37
CA GLU A 34 30.38 18.51 -49.36
C GLU A 34 29.64 17.57 -48.38
N ALA A 35 30.30 16.50 -47.90
CA ALA A 35 29.80 15.63 -46.85
C ALA A 35 29.89 16.22 -45.41
N ALA A 36 30.69 17.28 -45.21
CA ALA A 36 30.95 17.88 -43.89
C ALA A 36 29.71 18.56 -43.29
N GLY A 37 28.82 19.11 -44.12
CA GLY A 37 27.59 19.76 -43.66
C GLY A 37 26.63 18.80 -42.96
N PHE A 38 26.52 17.56 -43.45
CA PHE A 38 25.64 16.55 -42.86
C PHE A 38 26.17 16.06 -41.51
N VAL A 39 27.47 15.78 -41.41
CA VAL A 39 28.09 15.34 -40.15
C VAL A 39 28.00 16.43 -39.09
N ALA A 40 28.21 17.70 -39.47
CA ALA A 40 28.03 18.82 -38.57
C ALA A 40 26.57 18.93 -38.08
N ALA A 41 25.58 18.86 -38.98
CA ALA A 41 24.17 18.91 -38.61
C ALA A 41 23.74 17.76 -37.67
N VAL A 42 24.19 16.54 -37.94
CA VAL A 42 23.90 15.36 -37.09
C VAL A 42 24.56 15.50 -35.71
N SER A 43 25.81 15.98 -35.65
CA SER A 43 26.52 16.18 -34.38
C SER A 43 25.84 17.22 -33.49
N VAL A 44 25.35 18.32 -34.09
CA VAL A 44 24.61 19.36 -33.38
C VAL A 44 23.27 18.82 -32.89
N GLY A 45 22.54 18.06 -33.72
CA GLY A 45 21.26 17.43 -33.34
C GLY A 45 21.38 16.43 -32.18
N ILE A 46 22.42 15.59 -32.18
CA ILE A 46 22.69 14.66 -31.08
C ILE A 46 23.06 15.44 -29.81
N GLY A 47 23.87 16.50 -29.94
CA GLY A 47 24.23 17.37 -28.83
C GLY A 47 23.02 18.04 -28.17
N THR A 48 22.10 18.61 -28.96
CA THR A 48 20.87 19.23 -28.42
C THR A 48 19.92 18.22 -27.80
N LEU A 49 19.75 17.04 -28.38
CA LEU A 49 18.94 15.96 -27.77
C LEU A 49 19.52 15.51 -26.42
N PHE A 50 20.84 15.41 -26.32
CA PHE A 50 21.50 15.05 -25.08
C PHE A 50 21.30 16.12 -23.99
N VAL A 51 21.47 17.40 -24.33
CA VAL A 51 21.20 18.51 -23.39
C VAL A 51 19.74 18.51 -22.95
N LEU A 52 18.79 18.34 -23.89
CA LEU A 52 17.36 18.31 -23.58
C LEU A 52 17.01 17.12 -22.68
N PHE A 53 17.62 15.95 -22.91
CA PHE A 53 17.45 14.78 -22.05
C PHE A 53 17.97 15.03 -20.63
N VAL A 54 19.14 15.66 -20.48
CA VAL A 54 19.69 16.02 -19.17
C VAL A 54 18.80 17.04 -18.46
N VAL A 55 18.29 18.04 -19.16
CA VAL A 55 17.37 19.04 -18.59
C VAL A 55 16.05 18.41 -18.18
N LEU A 56 15.45 17.55 -19.01
CA LEU A 56 14.22 16.82 -18.64
C LEU A 56 14.45 15.87 -17.46
N GLY A 57 15.56 15.14 -17.44
CA GLY A 57 15.92 14.26 -16.32
C GLY A 57 16.09 15.03 -15.02
N PHE A 58 16.71 16.22 -15.09
CA PHE A 58 16.85 17.11 -13.94
C PHE A 58 15.50 17.69 -13.48
N PHE A 59 14.68 18.15 -14.42
CA PHE A 59 13.35 18.68 -14.12
C PHE A 59 12.45 17.61 -13.50
N TRP A 60 12.48 16.38 -14.03
CA TRP A 60 11.75 15.25 -13.47
C TRP A 60 12.21 14.91 -12.04
N MET A 61 13.53 14.83 -11.81
CA MET A 61 14.10 14.67 -10.46
C MET A 61 13.71 15.80 -9.50
N ALA A 62 13.62 17.03 -9.99
CA ALA A 62 13.21 18.19 -9.20
C ALA A 62 11.70 18.14 -8.87
N SER A 63 10.85 17.80 -9.84
CA SER A 63 9.39 17.67 -9.67
C SER A 63 9.01 16.57 -8.67
N VAL A 64 9.65 15.39 -8.75
CA VAL A 64 9.41 14.28 -7.80
C VAL A 64 9.71 14.68 -6.35
N ARG A 65 10.50 15.73 -6.14
CA ARG A 65 10.90 16.19 -4.81
C ARG A 65 9.90 17.13 -4.16
N VAL A 66 9.09 17.85 -4.94
CA VAL A 66 8.17 18.87 -4.43
C VAL A 66 7.04 18.22 -3.62
N GLU A 67 6.57 17.03 -4.00
CA GLU A 67 5.55 16.28 -3.24
C GLU A 67 6.06 15.66 -1.92
N THR A 68 7.38 15.50 -1.75
CA THR A 68 7.93 14.81 -0.56
C THR A 68 8.41 15.72 0.54
N ARG A 69 8.01 17.01 0.56
CA ARG A 69 8.11 17.74 1.82
C ARG A 69 7.15 17.04 2.78
N PRO A 70 7.65 16.37 3.84
CA PRO A 70 6.75 15.91 4.89
C PRO A 70 5.94 17.13 5.26
N GLN A 71 4.61 17.04 5.23
CA GLN A 71 3.80 18.12 5.78
C GLN A 71 4.44 18.43 7.12
N PRO A 72 4.93 19.67 7.36
CA PRO A 72 5.41 20.05 8.66
C PRO A 72 4.25 19.67 9.56
N GLY A 73 4.50 18.69 10.44
CA GLY A 73 3.43 17.93 11.04
C GLY A 73 2.35 18.90 11.47
N VAL A 74 1.10 18.48 11.35
CA VAL A 74 0.10 18.92 12.31
C VAL A 74 0.80 18.70 13.66
N GLN A 75 1.46 19.75 14.15
CA GLN A 75 1.75 19.93 15.54
C GLN A 75 0.34 20.02 16.07
N ILE A 76 -0.25 18.85 16.32
CA ILE A 76 -1.26 18.71 17.34
C ILE A 76 -0.56 19.41 18.48
N ALA A 77 -1.01 20.63 18.74
CA ALA A 77 -0.43 21.46 19.75
C ALA A 77 -0.54 20.61 21.01
N ALA A 78 0.57 19.97 21.37
CA ALA A 78 0.88 19.62 22.72
C ALA A 78 1.09 20.97 23.44
N THR A 79 0.05 21.79 23.46
CA THR A 79 -0.26 22.58 24.64
C THR A 79 -0.30 21.53 25.73
N PRO A 80 0.70 21.45 26.62
CA PRO A 80 0.54 20.65 27.81
C PRO A 80 -0.78 21.12 28.43
N PRO A 81 -1.68 20.21 28.85
CA PRO A 81 -2.80 20.65 29.65
C PRO A 81 -2.18 21.43 30.79
N LYS A 82 -2.48 22.73 30.86
CA LYS A 82 -2.24 23.50 32.06
C LYS A 82 -2.94 22.69 33.13
N THR A 83 -2.15 22.07 34.00
CA THR A 83 -2.59 21.58 35.29
C THR A 83 -3.19 22.79 35.99
N GLN A 84 -4.47 23.04 35.72
CA GLN A 84 -5.29 23.89 36.53
C GLN A 84 -5.56 23.03 37.75
N SER A 85 -4.63 23.11 38.70
CA SER A 85 -4.80 22.59 40.03
C SER A 85 -6.20 22.99 40.49
N PRO A 86 -7.08 22.06 40.90
CA PRO A 86 -8.33 22.46 41.52
C PRO A 86 -8.00 23.40 42.68
N PRO A 87 -8.80 24.45 42.92
CA PRO A 87 -8.60 25.32 44.07
C PRO A 87 -8.55 24.43 45.31
N PHE A 88 -7.40 24.43 45.97
CA PHE A 88 -7.19 23.86 47.28
C PHE A 88 -8.20 24.53 48.21
N LEU A 89 -9.31 23.83 48.48
CA LEU A 89 -10.22 24.17 49.56
C LEU A 89 -9.44 23.90 50.85
N GLU A 90 -8.94 24.99 51.40
CA GLU A 90 -8.37 25.11 52.73
C GLU A 90 -9.31 24.41 53.74
N PRO A 91 -8.86 23.33 54.42
CA PRO A 91 -9.68 22.69 55.44
C PRO A 91 -9.84 23.63 56.63
N SER A 92 -11.09 24.00 56.92
CA SER A 92 -11.44 24.71 58.15
C SER A 92 -10.89 23.98 59.38
N PRO A 93 -10.36 24.71 60.38
CA PRO A 93 -9.88 24.10 61.61
C PRO A 93 -11.08 23.61 62.43
N VAL A 94 -11.22 22.29 62.55
CA VAL A 94 -12.16 21.69 63.49
C VAL A 94 -11.50 21.71 64.88
N GLU A 95 -12.07 22.57 65.70
CA GLU A 95 -11.82 22.75 67.12
C GLU A 95 -12.08 21.46 67.91
N ALA A 96 -11.24 21.23 68.91
CA ALA A 96 -11.16 20.00 69.66
C ALA A 96 -12.14 19.94 70.86
N GLY A 97 -12.93 18.86 70.93
CA GLY A 97 -13.39 18.17 72.15
C GLY A 97 -14.74 18.61 72.76
N PRO A 98 -15.31 17.87 73.75
CA PRO A 98 -14.86 16.60 74.36
C PRO A 98 -15.96 15.50 74.54
N LYS A 99 -15.47 14.34 75.01
CA LYS A 99 -16.11 13.09 75.51
C LYS A 99 -17.52 13.16 76.16
N ALA A 100 -18.38 12.19 75.81
CA ALA A 100 -19.25 11.38 76.70
C ALA A 100 -19.82 10.20 75.85
N SER A 101 -19.46 8.94 76.08
CA SER A 101 -19.96 8.00 77.10
C SER A 101 -21.50 7.84 77.11
N GLY A 102 -22.01 6.73 76.57
CA GLY A 102 -23.41 6.31 76.69
C GLY A 102 -23.82 5.24 75.66
N ALA A 103 -23.93 3.99 76.11
CA ALA A 103 -24.48 2.85 75.37
C ALA A 103 -26.04 2.81 75.46
N PRO A 104 -26.72 1.69 75.12
CA PRO A 104 -27.33 1.40 73.82
C PRO A 104 -28.88 1.41 73.88
N THR A 105 -29.55 1.65 72.74
CA THR A 105 -31.01 1.41 72.63
C THR A 105 -31.36 0.71 71.33
N ALA A 106 -32.16 -0.33 71.48
CA ALA A 106 -32.65 -1.27 70.48
C ALA A 106 -33.98 -0.81 69.85
N VAL A 107 -34.18 -1.14 68.55
CA VAL A 107 -35.46 -1.51 67.87
C VAL A 107 -36.52 -0.37 67.73
N PRO A 108 -37.47 -0.30 66.75
CA PRO A 108 -37.98 -1.26 65.74
C PRO A 108 -38.08 -0.73 64.27
N PRO A 109 -38.61 -1.53 63.31
CA PRO A 109 -38.87 -1.13 61.93
C PRO A 109 -40.28 -0.53 61.73
N PRO A 110 -40.53 0.18 60.61
CA PRO A 110 -41.85 0.26 59.98
C PRO A 110 -41.83 -0.45 58.62
N ALA A 111 -42.69 -1.43 58.36
CA ALA A 111 -44.12 -1.33 58.07
C ALA A 111 -44.43 -0.81 56.65
N SER A 112 -45.29 -1.58 55.99
CA SER A 112 -45.66 -1.59 54.58
C SER A 112 -46.71 -0.53 54.18
N SER A 113 -46.79 -0.28 52.86
CA SER A 113 -47.96 0.17 52.06
C SER A 113 -48.37 1.66 52.13
N PRO A 114 -49.17 2.22 51.18
CA PRO A 114 -49.83 1.63 50.00
C PRO A 114 -49.69 2.43 48.66
N ALA A 115 -50.36 1.89 47.64
CA ALA A 115 -50.69 2.44 46.33
C ALA A 115 -51.10 3.93 46.27
N ALA A 116 -50.75 4.56 45.15
CA ALA A 116 -51.43 5.73 44.61
C ALA A 116 -51.41 5.67 43.08
N ASP A 117 -52.61 5.51 42.52
CA ASP A 117 -52.96 5.78 41.14
C ASP A 117 -52.64 7.23 40.77
N SER A 118 -52.11 7.46 39.57
CA SER A 118 -52.31 8.73 38.87
C SER A 118 -52.35 8.50 37.36
N SER A 119 -53.57 8.33 36.87
CA SER A 119 -53.98 8.57 35.50
C SER A 119 -53.69 10.02 35.10
N THR A 120 -52.98 10.22 33.99
CA THR A 120 -53.09 11.46 33.21
C THR A 120 -53.19 11.10 31.74
N ASP A 121 -54.44 10.92 31.32
CA ASP A 121 -54.93 11.00 29.96
C ASP A 121 -55.06 12.48 29.58
N ALA A 122 -54.39 12.91 28.51
CA ALA A 122 -54.72 14.16 27.81
C ALA A 122 -54.05 14.17 26.41
N SER A 123 -54.87 13.81 25.42
CA SER A 123 -55.09 14.63 24.22
C SER A 123 -53.92 14.88 23.27
N ARG A 124 -53.81 14.02 22.24
CA ARG A 124 -53.15 14.37 20.97
C ARG A 124 -54.16 14.38 19.83
N PRO A 125 -54.41 15.52 19.16
CA PRO A 125 -55.36 15.60 18.07
C PRO A 125 -54.77 15.10 16.75
N ARG A 126 -55.71 14.67 15.90
CA ARG A 126 -55.61 14.06 14.58
C ARG A 126 -55.78 15.15 13.52
N ALA A 127 -54.85 15.23 12.55
CA ALA A 127 -55.06 15.80 11.21
C ALA A 127 -53.92 15.25 10.33
N ALA A 128 -54.16 14.29 9.43
CA ALA A 128 -54.74 14.44 8.09
C ALA A 128 -53.83 15.16 7.08
N SER A 129 -53.49 14.42 6.02
CA SER A 129 -53.32 14.88 4.63
C SER A 129 -52.02 15.60 4.24
N SER A 130 -51.18 14.96 3.40
CA SER A 130 -50.84 15.37 2.01
C SER A 130 -49.76 14.41 1.47
N ARG A 131 -50.08 13.56 0.49
CA ARG A 131 -49.82 13.70 -0.96
C ARG A 131 -48.36 13.51 -1.40
N ASN A 132 -48.20 12.38 -2.08
CA ASN A 132 -47.33 12.05 -3.21
C ASN A 132 -46.77 13.21 -4.06
N ALA A 133 -45.64 12.85 -4.67
CA ALA A 133 -45.02 13.34 -5.90
C ALA A 133 -44.06 14.52 -5.73
N ASP A 134 -42.77 14.25 -5.96
CA ASP A 134 -42.03 14.93 -7.04
C ASP A 134 -40.72 14.19 -7.35
N ALA A 135 -40.64 13.67 -8.57
CA ALA A 135 -39.44 13.20 -9.24
C ALA A 135 -39.16 14.19 -10.39
N PRO A 136 -37.91 14.58 -10.68
CA PRO A 136 -37.64 15.48 -11.79
C PRO A 136 -37.61 14.71 -13.12
N ALA A 137 -38.53 15.06 -14.01
CA ALA A 137 -38.54 14.64 -15.41
C ALA A 137 -37.61 15.49 -16.26
N VAL A 138 -36.86 14.82 -17.13
CA VAL A 138 -36.10 15.36 -18.26
C VAL A 138 -37.04 15.52 -19.45
N SER A 139 -37.08 16.72 -20.04
CA SER A 139 -37.70 17.04 -21.33
C SER A 139 -36.95 18.25 -21.90
N GLY A 140 -36.61 18.36 -23.18
CA GLY A 140 -36.96 17.54 -24.32
C GLY A 140 -36.14 17.90 -25.57
N ALA A 141 -36.45 17.19 -26.65
CA ALA A 141 -36.02 17.49 -28.02
C ALA A 141 -36.81 18.67 -28.63
N PRO A 142 -36.37 19.18 -29.79
CA PRO A 142 -37.16 18.95 -31.00
C PRO A 142 -36.32 18.59 -32.22
N GLY A 143 -36.90 17.78 -33.11
CA GLY A 143 -36.25 17.27 -34.32
C GLY A 143 -36.45 18.13 -35.57
N ALA A 144 -35.83 17.70 -36.68
CA ALA A 144 -36.35 17.81 -38.06
C ALA A 144 -35.37 17.19 -39.08
N ALA A 145 -35.97 16.59 -40.11
CA ALA A 145 -35.47 16.41 -41.49
C ALA A 145 -34.57 15.20 -41.86
N ALA A 146 -35.20 14.25 -42.56
CA ALA A 146 -34.61 13.40 -43.59
C ALA A 146 -34.22 14.23 -44.84
N PRO A 147 -33.40 13.72 -45.80
CA PRO A 147 -33.85 12.79 -46.86
C PRO A 147 -32.86 11.61 -47.09
N SER A 148 -33.28 10.38 -47.45
CA SER A 148 -33.70 9.83 -48.76
C SER A 148 -32.58 9.70 -49.83
N SER A 149 -32.57 8.53 -50.51
CA SER A 149 -31.84 8.13 -51.73
C SER A 149 -30.43 7.52 -51.53
N ALA A 150 -29.99 6.41 -52.13
CA ALA A 150 -30.57 5.37 -52.97
C ALA A 150 -29.58 4.19 -53.06
N ALA A 151 -30.08 2.98 -53.28
CA ALA A 151 -29.32 1.82 -53.77
C ALA A 151 -28.91 2.01 -55.25
N PRO A 152 -27.90 1.28 -55.75
CA PRO A 152 -28.18 0.05 -56.54
C PRO A 152 -27.18 -1.07 -56.17
N LYS A 153 -27.52 -2.36 -56.13
CA LYS A 153 -28.06 -3.33 -57.11
C LYS A 153 -26.97 -4.39 -57.38
N ALA A 154 -27.38 -5.64 -57.21
CA ALA A 154 -26.60 -6.86 -57.19
C ALA A 154 -26.06 -7.32 -58.56
N GLU A 155 -24.99 -8.12 -58.53
CA GLU A 155 -24.62 -9.24 -59.43
C GLU A 155 -23.20 -9.69 -59.00
N ALA A 156 -22.80 -10.95 -58.85
CA ALA A 156 -23.43 -12.25 -58.94
C ALA A 156 -22.54 -13.26 -58.17
N GLU A 157 -23.17 -14.33 -57.69
CA GLU A 157 -22.59 -15.58 -57.20
C GLU A 157 -21.69 -16.27 -58.27
N PRO A 158 -20.74 -17.15 -57.90
CA PRO A 158 -21.13 -18.54 -57.59
C PRO A 158 -20.39 -19.24 -56.42
N GLU A 159 -21.13 -20.21 -55.91
CA GLU A 159 -20.95 -21.26 -54.90
C GLU A 159 -19.58 -21.91 -54.62
N ALA A 160 -19.40 -22.17 -53.30
CA ALA A 160 -18.85 -23.36 -52.61
C ALA A 160 -17.32 -23.52 -52.39
N PRO A 161 -16.87 -24.29 -51.36
CA PRO A 161 -17.46 -24.59 -50.05
C PRO A 161 -16.50 -24.47 -48.83
N VAL A 162 -17.09 -24.25 -47.65
CA VAL A 162 -16.77 -24.84 -46.32
C VAL A 162 -15.29 -24.96 -45.88
N ALA A 163 -14.91 -24.21 -44.84
CA ALA A 163 -14.42 -24.75 -43.55
C ALA A 163 -13.85 -23.66 -42.62
N ASN A 164 -14.03 -23.90 -41.32
CA ASN A 164 -13.26 -23.41 -40.16
C ASN A 164 -13.62 -22.07 -39.52
N ASP A 165 -14.50 -22.19 -38.52
CA ASP A 165 -14.13 -22.15 -37.09
C ASP A 165 -13.09 -21.09 -36.69
N SER A 166 -13.56 -20.04 -36.00
CA SER A 166 -12.72 -19.13 -35.22
C SER A 166 -13.55 -18.49 -34.12
N SER A 167 -13.71 -19.28 -33.06
CA SER A 167 -14.07 -18.82 -31.72
C SER A 167 -13.05 -17.77 -31.26
N ALA A 168 -13.51 -16.54 -31.05
CA ALA A 168 -12.71 -15.45 -30.48
C ALA A 168 -12.34 -15.80 -29.03
N LYS A 169 -11.07 -16.13 -28.80
CA LYS A 169 -10.48 -16.39 -27.48
C LYS A 169 -9.90 -15.09 -26.93
N GLN A 170 -10.57 -14.54 -25.92
CA GLN A 170 -10.09 -13.44 -25.10
C GLN A 170 -8.89 -13.92 -24.26
N PRO A 171 -7.76 -13.19 -24.19
CA PRO A 171 -6.66 -13.57 -23.33
C PRO A 171 -6.91 -13.09 -21.89
N ASP A 172 -7.36 -14.01 -21.03
CA ASP A 172 -7.19 -13.90 -19.58
C ASP A 172 -5.72 -14.15 -19.26
N GLY A 173 -5.03 -13.12 -18.77
CA GLY A 173 -3.61 -13.22 -18.45
C GLY A 173 -3.19 -12.17 -17.43
N THR A 174 -3.43 -12.43 -16.15
CA THR A 174 -2.69 -11.82 -15.02
C THR A 174 -2.71 -12.61 -13.70
N SER A 175 -3.35 -13.79 -13.57
CA SER A 175 -3.42 -14.50 -12.28
C SER A 175 -2.44 -15.66 -12.08
N SER A 176 -1.63 -16.05 -13.08
CA SER A 176 -0.70 -17.18 -12.93
C SER A 176 0.67 -16.82 -12.33
N ASP A 177 1.12 -15.57 -12.43
CA ASP A 177 2.48 -15.21 -12.00
C ASP A 177 2.61 -15.13 -10.46
N GLU A 178 1.54 -14.76 -9.74
CA GLU A 178 1.59 -14.64 -8.28
C GLU A 178 1.69 -16.01 -7.57
N HIS A 179 1.10 -17.06 -8.16
CA HIS A 179 1.24 -18.42 -7.66
C HIS A 179 2.65 -18.99 -7.91
N GLN A 180 3.31 -18.57 -8.99
CA GLN A 180 4.67 -19.02 -9.30
C GLN A 180 5.70 -18.39 -8.35
N ASP A 181 5.51 -17.12 -7.97
CA ASP A 181 6.38 -16.44 -6.99
C ASP A 181 6.22 -17.02 -5.58
N GLN A 182 5.00 -17.41 -5.17
CA GLN A 182 4.81 -18.07 -3.87
C GLN A 182 5.44 -19.48 -3.83
N GLN A 183 5.38 -20.23 -4.92
CA GLN A 183 6.06 -21.52 -5.02
C GLN A 183 7.59 -21.38 -5.00
N ALA A 184 8.13 -20.38 -5.70
CA ALA A 184 9.57 -20.09 -5.69
C ALA A 184 10.07 -19.68 -4.29
N LEU A 185 9.28 -18.90 -3.54
CA LEU A 185 9.58 -18.55 -2.15
C LEU A 185 9.56 -19.77 -1.22
N GLY A 186 8.61 -20.69 -1.43
CA GLY A 186 8.54 -21.96 -0.72
C GLY A 186 9.77 -22.85 -0.95
N GLU A 187 10.22 -22.97 -2.20
CA GLU A 187 11.45 -23.69 -2.52
C GLU A 187 12.69 -23.04 -1.91
N LEU A 188 12.79 -21.71 -1.95
CA LEU A 188 13.91 -20.99 -1.37
C LEU A 188 13.99 -21.23 0.14
N ARG A 189 12.85 -21.16 0.84
CA ARG A 189 12.78 -21.42 2.29
C ARG A 189 13.21 -22.85 2.62
N ARG A 190 12.81 -23.83 1.80
CA ARG A 190 13.24 -25.23 1.93
C ARG A 190 14.75 -25.38 1.73
N ARG A 191 15.34 -24.75 0.70
CA ARG A 191 16.79 -24.80 0.46
C ARG A 191 17.60 -24.14 1.58
N ILE A 192 17.11 -23.03 2.15
CA ILE A 192 17.75 -22.38 3.29
C ILE A 192 17.70 -23.30 4.52
N PHE A 193 16.54 -23.90 4.80
CA PHE A 193 16.39 -24.83 5.92
C PHE A 193 17.33 -26.04 5.79
N GLU A 194 17.39 -26.67 4.62
CA GLU A 194 18.32 -27.78 4.34
C GLU A 194 19.79 -27.38 4.58
N ARG A 195 20.20 -26.19 4.13
CA ARG A 195 21.56 -25.69 4.37
C ARG A 195 21.84 -25.44 5.85
N VAL A 196 20.88 -24.92 6.59
CA VAL A 196 21.02 -24.71 8.04
C VAL A 196 21.13 -26.05 8.77
N VAL A 197 20.33 -27.05 8.38
CA VAL A 197 20.39 -28.40 8.97
C VAL A 197 21.74 -29.06 8.69
N VAL A 198 22.26 -28.97 7.45
CA VAL A 198 23.58 -29.50 7.10
C VAL A 198 24.69 -28.79 7.87
N ALA A 199 24.65 -27.46 7.96
CA ALA A 199 25.64 -26.69 8.71
C ALA A 199 25.61 -27.00 10.22
N LEU A 200 24.41 -27.17 10.81
CA LEU A 200 24.30 -27.60 12.21
C LEU A 200 24.90 -29.00 12.40
N ARG A 201 24.68 -29.91 11.43
CA ARG A 201 25.23 -31.27 11.50
C ARG A 201 26.75 -31.28 11.45
N GLU A 202 27.38 -30.43 10.65
CA GLU A 202 28.84 -30.27 10.61
C GLU A 202 29.38 -29.72 11.94
N ILE A 203 28.76 -28.67 12.50
CA ILE A 203 29.18 -28.09 13.79
C ILE A 203 29.08 -29.13 14.92
N ILE A 204 27.98 -29.88 14.96
CA ILE A 204 27.76 -30.92 15.98
C ILE A 204 28.76 -32.09 15.80
N ALA A 205 29.13 -32.43 14.55
CA ALA A 205 30.10 -33.48 14.25
C ALA A 205 31.55 -33.09 14.62
N GLU A 206 31.88 -31.79 14.57
CA GLU A 206 33.23 -31.29 14.89
C GLU A 206 33.49 -31.23 16.40
N GLU A 207 32.42 -31.14 17.20
CA GLU A 207 32.51 -30.90 18.65
C GLU A 207 32.35 -32.17 19.51
N MET A 208 32.05 -33.33 18.91
CA MET A 208 31.90 -34.61 19.64
C MET A 208 32.98 -35.66 19.28
N PRO A 209 33.70 -36.23 20.27
CA PRO A 209 34.70 -37.27 20.05
C PRO A 209 34.08 -38.59 19.55
N ALA A 210 34.77 -39.25 18.62
CA ALA A 210 34.29 -40.33 17.74
C ALA A 210 33.86 -41.67 18.40
N ASP A 211 33.76 -41.75 19.72
CA ASP A 211 33.60 -43.04 20.43
C ASP A 211 32.14 -43.46 20.69
N GLY A 212 31.14 -42.88 20.00
CA GLY A 212 29.72 -43.19 20.30
C GLY A 212 28.70 -42.85 19.21
N ASN A 213 28.84 -43.41 18.01
CA ASN A 213 28.04 -43.05 16.83
C ASN A 213 26.52 -43.30 16.95
N ASN A 214 26.06 -44.14 17.89
CA ASN A 214 24.65 -44.50 18.02
C ASN A 214 23.86 -43.56 18.96
N SER A 215 24.56 -42.72 19.75
CA SER A 215 23.90 -41.87 20.75
C SER A 215 23.57 -40.46 20.23
N ALA A 216 24.30 -39.99 19.21
CA ALA A 216 24.09 -38.67 18.64
C ALA A 216 22.82 -38.60 17.76
N GLU A 217 22.53 -39.64 16.99
CA GLU A 217 21.33 -39.70 16.14
C GLU A 217 20.05 -39.75 17.00
N SER A 218 20.08 -40.52 18.10
CA SER A 218 18.99 -40.53 19.09
C SER A 218 18.82 -39.18 19.82
N ALA A 219 19.90 -38.44 20.07
CA ALA A 219 19.82 -37.13 20.73
C ALA A 219 19.22 -36.07 19.81
N ILE A 220 19.51 -36.12 18.51
CA ILE A 220 18.94 -35.22 17.50
C ILE A 220 17.44 -35.52 17.31
N ASP A 221 17.06 -36.79 17.13
CA ASP A 221 15.65 -37.16 17.02
C ASP A 221 14.86 -36.84 18.29
N SER A 222 15.47 -37.03 19.47
CA SER A 222 14.86 -36.62 20.75
C SER A 222 14.72 -35.10 20.86
N ALA A 223 15.68 -34.30 20.38
CA ALA A 223 15.60 -32.86 20.40
C ALA A 223 14.55 -32.32 19.42
N ILE A 224 14.43 -32.94 18.24
CA ILE A 224 13.40 -32.62 17.25
C ILE A 224 12.01 -33.01 17.79
N SER A 225 11.85 -34.21 18.34
CA SER A 225 10.59 -34.61 18.98
C SER A 225 10.24 -33.71 20.17
N ALA A 226 11.21 -33.33 21.01
CA ALA A 226 10.99 -32.41 22.12
C ALA A 226 10.62 -30.99 21.64
N ALA A 227 11.19 -30.51 20.53
CA ALA A 227 10.84 -29.22 19.94
C ALA A 227 9.44 -29.24 19.27
N ILE A 228 9.03 -30.38 18.72
CA ILE A 228 7.70 -30.56 18.14
C ILE A 228 6.63 -30.69 19.24
N ASP A 229 6.93 -31.37 20.35
CA ASP A 229 6.03 -31.48 21.52
C ASP A 229 5.98 -30.21 22.38
N GLN A 230 6.93 -29.28 22.21
CA GLN A 230 6.85 -27.93 22.76
C GLN A 230 5.97 -26.98 21.93
N ARG A 231 5.19 -27.48 20.96
CA ARG A 231 3.99 -26.73 20.52
C ARG A 231 3.25 -26.34 21.79
N PRO A 232 3.10 -25.04 22.11
CA PRO A 232 2.46 -24.63 23.34
C PRO A 232 1.09 -25.29 23.37
N MET A 233 0.99 -26.32 24.24
CA MET A 233 -0.23 -27.05 24.49
C MET A 233 -1.28 -26.00 24.72
N ALA A 234 -2.24 -25.95 23.79
CA ALA A 234 -3.35 -25.01 23.72
C ALA A 234 -3.64 -24.48 25.12
N GLU A 235 -3.26 -23.22 25.34
CA GLU A 235 -3.51 -22.51 26.60
C GLU A 235 -4.96 -22.78 26.97
N LYS A 236 -5.14 -23.53 28.07
CA LYS A 236 -6.43 -24.04 28.50
C LYS A 236 -7.39 -22.84 28.49
N PRO A 237 -8.45 -22.85 27.67
CA PRO A 237 -9.24 -21.65 27.40
C PRO A 237 -9.70 -21.09 28.74
N SER A 238 -9.14 -19.92 29.08
CA SER A 238 -9.49 -19.22 30.30
C SER A 238 -11.01 -18.99 30.26
N PRO A 239 -11.75 -19.28 31.34
CA PRO A 239 -13.20 -19.09 31.34
C PRO A 239 -13.52 -17.67 30.90
N PRO A 240 -14.48 -17.48 29.98
CA PRO A 240 -14.74 -16.18 29.38
C PRO A 240 -15.02 -15.16 30.49
N PRO A 241 -14.34 -14.00 30.49
CA PRO A 241 -14.54 -13.00 31.52
C PRO A 241 -16.01 -12.59 31.54
N ALA A 242 -16.61 -12.58 32.73
CA ALA A 242 -18.05 -12.36 32.91
C ALA A 242 -18.52 -10.93 32.57
N SER A 243 -17.59 -10.02 32.27
CA SER A 243 -17.88 -8.62 31.94
C SER A 243 -17.04 -8.17 30.74
N PRO A 244 -17.63 -7.39 29.80
CA PRO A 244 -16.89 -6.80 28.70
C PRO A 244 -15.67 -5.99 29.21
N PRO A 245 -14.53 -6.03 28.51
CA PRO A 245 -13.36 -5.23 28.88
C PRO A 245 -13.67 -3.73 28.86
N GLU A 246 -13.04 -2.96 29.76
CA GLU A 246 -13.23 -1.51 29.83
C GLU A 246 -12.90 -0.79 28.52
N TRP A 247 -11.91 -1.30 27.77
CA TRP A 247 -11.53 -0.72 26.47
C TRP A 247 -12.65 -0.82 25.43
N LEU A 248 -13.54 -1.81 25.54
CA LEU A 248 -14.68 -1.95 24.63
C LEU A 248 -15.70 -0.83 24.86
N SER A 249 -15.94 -0.47 26.12
CA SER A 249 -16.79 0.65 26.50
C SER A 249 -16.14 2.00 26.14
N ALA A 250 -14.81 2.09 26.24
CA ALA A 250 -14.07 3.30 25.87
C ALA A 250 -14.00 3.52 24.34
N ALA A 251 -14.10 2.45 23.54
CA ALA A 251 -14.01 2.48 22.08
C ALA A 251 -15.05 3.38 21.41
N GLY A 252 -16.21 3.60 22.07
CA GLY A 252 -17.27 4.46 21.57
C GLY A 252 -16.92 5.95 21.55
N SER A 253 -15.80 6.37 22.15
CA SER A 253 -15.32 7.74 22.09
C SER A 253 -14.25 7.91 21.01
N PRO A 254 -14.59 8.47 19.83
CA PRO A 254 -13.60 8.76 18.80
C PRO A 254 -12.55 9.72 19.36
N GLY A 255 -11.28 9.29 19.41
CA GLY A 255 -10.15 10.12 19.83
C GLY A 255 -9.65 9.92 21.26
N SER A 256 -10.01 8.82 21.93
CA SER A 256 -9.30 8.43 23.17
C SER A 256 -7.88 7.96 22.85
N ALA A 257 -6.98 8.93 22.64
CA ALA A 257 -5.55 8.66 22.62
C ALA A 257 -5.16 8.25 24.04
N ASN A 258 -4.72 7.00 24.22
CA ASN A 258 -4.18 6.56 25.49
C ASN A 258 -3.01 7.48 25.87
N ALA A 259 -2.81 7.70 27.18
CA ALA A 259 -1.73 8.52 27.73
C ALA A 259 -0.32 8.11 27.24
N THR A 260 -0.19 6.89 26.70
CA THR A 260 1.04 6.31 26.13
C THR A 260 1.37 6.84 24.72
N GLY A 261 0.48 7.60 24.08
CA GLY A 261 0.70 8.12 22.72
C GLY A 261 0.60 7.07 21.60
N SER A 262 0.18 5.85 21.93
CA SER A 262 -0.23 4.84 20.95
C SER A 262 -1.65 5.18 20.46
N ALA A 263 -1.83 5.19 19.14
CA ALA A 263 -3.17 5.25 18.58
C ALA A 263 -3.77 3.86 18.73
N ASN A 264 -4.91 3.76 19.40
CA ASN A 264 -5.64 2.50 19.50
C ASN A 264 -6.89 2.59 18.63
N SER A 265 -7.23 1.49 17.98
CA SER A 265 -8.47 1.36 17.21
C SER A 265 -9.13 0.05 17.57
N VAL A 266 -10.46 0.05 17.65
CA VAL A 266 -11.24 -1.15 17.92
C VAL A 266 -11.88 -1.62 16.62
N VAL A 267 -11.65 -2.89 16.31
CA VAL A 267 -12.20 -3.54 15.13
C VAL A 267 -13.07 -4.70 15.57
N VAL A 268 -14.22 -4.80 14.91
CA VAL A 268 -15.20 -5.84 15.23
C VAL A 268 -15.35 -6.74 14.02
N VAL A 269 -15.21 -8.05 14.22
CA VAL A 269 -15.29 -9.08 13.18
C VAL A 269 -16.49 -9.98 13.46
N GLY A 270 -17.38 -10.10 12.48
CA GLY A 270 -18.60 -10.90 12.58
C GLY A 270 -19.88 -10.06 12.53
N PRO A 271 -21.04 -10.68 12.82
CA PRO A 271 -21.21 -11.98 13.49
C PRO A 271 -20.99 -13.22 12.59
N HIS A 272 -20.36 -14.27 13.14
CA HIS A 272 -20.12 -15.57 12.49
C HIS A 272 -20.59 -16.76 13.35
N VAL A 273 -20.62 -17.97 12.78
CA VAL A 273 -21.12 -19.17 13.50
C VAL A 273 -20.10 -19.65 14.54
N ASP A 274 -18.81 -19.57 14.22
CA ASP A 274 -17.72 -19.99 15.09
C ASP A 274 -16.59 -18.95 15.15
N ALA A 275 -15.76 -19.06 16.19
CA ALA A 275 -14.60 -18.18 16.36
C ALA A 275 -13.53 -18.41 15.28
N ALA A 276 -13.49 -19.60 14.68
CA ALA A 276 -12.54 -19.92 13.61
C ALA A 276 -12.87 -19.18 12.31
N GLU A 277 -14.15 -18.96 12.00
CA GLU A 277 -14.64 -18.15 10.89
C GLU A 277 -14.37 -16.66 11.13
N CYS A 278 -14.55 -16.16 12.37
CA CYS A 278 -14.06 -14.82 12.74
C CYS A 278 -12.55 -14.67 12.47
N GLU A 279 -11.73 -15.65 12.86
CA GLU A 279 -10.28 -15.58 12.65
C GLU A 279 -9.88 -15.68 11.16
N ARG A 280 -10.69 -16.34 10.33
CA ARG A 280 -10.51 -16.38 8.86
C ARG A 280 -10.79 -15.03 8.21
N HIS A 281 -11.81 -14.31 8.67
CA HIS A 281 -12.17 -12.98 8.17
C HIS A 281 -11.49 -11.81 8.92
N LEU A 282 -10.65 -12.12 9.91
CA LEU A 282 -9.96 -11.12 10.73
C LEU A 282 -9.14 -10.16 9.87
N TYR A 283 -8.37 -10.68 8.92
CA TYR A 283 -7.48 -9.85 8.11
C TYR A 283 -8.26 -8.89 7.21
N GLU A 284 -9.37 -9.36 6.62
CA GLU A 284 -10.25 -8.55 5.78
C GLU A 284 -10.85 -7.37 6.57
N ALA A 285 -11.27 -7.60 7.82
CA ALA A 285 -11.82 -6.56 8.68
C ALA A 285 -10.75 -5.56 9.20
N VAL A 286 -9.52 -6.02 9.43
CA VAL A 286 -8.43 -5.19 9.97
C VAL A 286 -7.77 -4.32 8.90
N GLN A 287 -7.67 -4.79 7.66
CA GLN A 287 -7.06 -4.06 6.55
C GLN A 287 -7.58 -2.64 6.32
N PRO A 288 -8.89 -2.35 6.26
CA PRO A 288 -9.37 -0.98 6.04
C PRO A 288 -8.98 -0.03 7.17
N VAL A 289 -8.93 -0.51 8.42
CA VAL A 289 -8.54 0.28 9.59
C VAL A 289 -7.04 0.57 9.57
N VAL A 290 -6.23 -0.41 9.17
CA VAL A 290 -4.81 -0.23 8.90
C VAL A 290 -4.58 0.78 7.78
N ALA A 291 -5.31 0.65 6.67
CA ALA A 291 -5.20 1.54 5.52
C ALA A 291 -5.58 2.99 5.88
N GLU A 292 -6.60 3.18 6.72
CA GLU A 292 -6.97 4.48 7.28
C GLU A 292 -5.87 5.04 8.19
N PHE A 293 -5.29 4.21 9.08
CA PHE A 293 -4.17 4.63 9.91
C PHE A 293 -2.95 5.03 9.06
N VAL A 294 -2.62 4.26 8.02
CA VAL A 294 -1.54 4.57 7.07
C VAL A 294 -1.82 5.88 6.34
N ALA A 295 -3.05 6.10 5.89
CA ALA A 295 -3.44 7.35 5.22
C ALA A 295 -3.29 8.56 6.15
N ASN A 296 -3.67 8.42 7.43
CA ASN A 296 -3.54 9.49 8.42
C ASN A 296 -2.09 9.74 8.85
N TYR A 297 -1.26 8.70 8.90
CA TYR A 297 0.13 8.80 9.36
C TYR A 297 1.12 9.18 8.25
N LEU A 298 1.04 8.55 7.07
CA LEU A 298 1.96 8.74 5.96
C LEU A 298 1.40 9.61 4.82
N GLY A 299 0.08 9.74 4.75
CA GLY A 299 -0.64 10.46 3.70
C GLY A 299 -1.51 9.54 2.82
N PRO A 300 -2.56 10.09 2.18
CA PRO A 300 -3.57 9.31 1.45
C PRO A 300 -3.01 8.50 0.27
N GLN A 301 -1.92 8.94 -0.35
CA GLN A 301 -1.25 8.24 -1.45
C GLN A 301 -0.63 6.89 -1.06
N TRP A 302 -0.49 6.60 0.25
CA TRP A 302 0.08 5.36 0.76
C TRP A 302 -0.99 4.34 1.18
N ARG A 303 -2.27 4.73 1.21
CA ARG A 303 -3.39 3.91 1.70
C ARG A 303 -3.41 2.52 1.07
N ASP A 304 -3.30 2.46 -0.26
CA ASP A 304 -3.43 1.22 -1.04
C ASP A 304 -2.08 0.63 -1.44
N ARG A 305 -0.97 1.30 -1.10
CA ARG A 305 0.39 0.90 -1.50
C ARG A 305 1.16 0.15 -0.42
N ILE A 306 0.75 0.28 0.84
CA ILE A 306 1.40 -0.36 1.97
C ILE A 306 0.42 -1.31 2.64
N THR A 307 0.72 -2.61 2.51
CA THR A 307 -0.04 -3.68 3.15
C THR A 307 0.85 -4.32 4.22
N LEU A 308 0.33 -4.43 5.44
CA LEU A 308 1.00 -5.14 6.52
C LEU A 308 0.80 -6.66 6.37
N PRO A 309 1.86 -7.48 6.50
CA PRO A 309 1.74 -8.93 6.44
C PRO A 309 0.80 -9.46 7.51
N GLU A 310 0.02 -10.50 7.18
CA GLU A 310 -0.96 -11.09 8.11
C GLU A 310 -0.33 -11.55 9.43
N GLU A 311 0.84 -12.20 9.38
CA GLU A 311 1.56 -12.64 10.57
C GLU A 311 1.94 -11.48 11.50
N PHE A 312 2.27 -10.33 10.92
CA PHE A 312 2.61 -9.12 11.68
C PHE A 312 1.38 -8.51 12.33
N VAL A 313 0.25 -8.49 11.63
CA VAL A 313 -1.04 -8.07 12.18
C VAL A 313 -1.42 -8.94 13.39
N ARG A 314 -1.27 -10.26 13.27
CA ARG A 314 -1.62 -11.21 14.35
C ARG A 314 -0.73 -11.07 15.59
N THR A 315 0.55 -10.76 15.40
CA THR A 315 1.56 -10.82 16.46
C THR A 315 1.82 -9.48 17.14
N GLU A 316 1.91 -8.39 16.36
CA GLU A 316 2.36 -7.08 16.88
C GLU A 316 1.26 -6.01 16.85
N LEU A 317 0.20 -6.19 16.05
CA LEU A 317 -0.87 -5.18 15.96
C LEU A 317 -2.02 -5.45 16.94
N ILE A 318 -2.39 -6.73 17.13
CA ILE A 318 -3.46 -7.12 18.04
C ILE A 318 -2.92 -7.17 19.46
N ARG A 319 -3.40 -6.24 20.30
CA ARG A 319 -3.02 -6.17 21.71
C ARG A 319 -3.90 -7.04 22.59
N ASP A 320 -5.22 -6.89 22.44
CA ASP A 320 -6.22 -7.64 23.20
C ASP A 320 -7.32 -8.16 22.28
N ARG A 321 -7.93 -9.28 22.69
CA ARG A 321 -9.03 -9.95 21.99
C ARG A 321 -10.17 -10.21 22.96
N TYR A 322 -11.39 -9.97 22.53
CA TYR A 322 -12.58 -10.30 23.30
C TYR A 322 -13.62 -10.98 22.40
N VAL A 323 -14.06 -12.17 22.81
CA VAL A 323 -15.03 -12.96 22.07
C VAL A 323 -16.38 -12.78 22.74
N GLU A 324 -17.32 -12.16 22.03
CA GLU A 324 -18.68 -11.97 22.47
C GLU A 324 -19.60 -12.99 21.78
N THR A 325 -20.50 -13.61 22.54
CA THR A 325 -21.55 -14.47 21.97
C THR A 325 -22.85 -13.67 21.92
N VAL A 326 -23.30 -13.35 20.71
CA VAL A 326 -24.52 -12.58 20.46
C VAL A 326 -25.67 -13.55 20.14
N PRO A 327 -26.80 -13.48 20.86
CA PRO A 327 -27.96 -14.30 20.52
C PRO A 327 -28.55 -13.83 19.19
N ALA A 328 -28.51 -14.67 18.15
CA ALA A 328 -29.16 -14.43 16.87
C ALA A 328 -30.35 -15.37 16.68
N SER A 329 -31.24 -15.03 15.73
CA SER A 329 -32.46 -15.82 15.44
C SER A 329 -32.19 -17.25 14.98
N PHE A 330 -30.99 -17.53 14.49
CA PHE A 330 -30.55 -18.83 13.99
C PHE A 330 -29.65 -19.59 14.98
N GLY A 331 -29.49 -19.08 16.20
CA GLY A 331 -28.61 -19.63 17.23
C GLY A 331 -27.63 -18.60 17.79
N PRO A 332 -26.84 -18.97 18.81
CA PRO A 332 -25.77 -18.12 19.30
C PRO A 332 -24.72 -17.92 18.19
N MET A 333 -24.40 -16.68 17.88
CA MET A 333 -23.32 -16.30 16.96
C MET A 333 -22.17 -15.67 17.73
N VAL A 334 -20.98 -15.74 17.17
CA VAL A 334 -19.76 -15.21 17.75
C VAL A 334 -19.35 -13.92 17.05
N GLN A 335 -18.99 -12.92 17.84
CA GLN A 335 -18.43 -11.66 17.38
C GLN A 335 -17.07 -11.45 18.08
N LEU A 336 -16.04 -11.17 17.29
CA LEU A 336 -14.69 -10.98 17.79
C LEU A 336 -14.35 -9.49 17.80
N HIS A 337 -14.09 -8.95 18.99
CA HIS A 337 -13.64 -7.58 19.19
C HIS A 337 -12.12 -7.57 19.37
N LEU A 338 -11.45 -6.72 18.61
CA LEU A 338 -10.00 -6.62 18.56
C LEU A 338 -9.58 -5.21 18.95
N LEU A 339 -8.66 -5.11 19.91
CA LEU A 339 -7.98 -3.86 20.23
C LEU A 339 -6.66 -3.82 19.45
N LEU A 340 -6.62 -2.98 18.42
CA LEU A 340 -5.41 -2.73 17.65
C LEU A 340 -4.61 -1.62 18.31
N SER A 341 -3.31 -1.81 18.48
CA SER A 341 -2.40 -0.80 19.03
C SER A 341 -1.31 -0.45 18.01
N PHE A 342 -1.30 0.80 17.56
CA PHE A 342 -0.31 1.28 16.59
C PHE A 342 0.92 1.86 17.30
N ASP A 343 1.76 0.96 17.79
CA ASP A 343 2.96 1.28 18.54
C ASP A 343 4.10 1.85 17.67
N GLY A 344 5.16 2.32 18.33
CA GLY A 344 6.37 2.82 17.66
C GLY A 344 7.02 1.80 16.72
N LYS A 345 6.93 0.50 17.04
CA LYS A 345 7.40 -0.59 16.17
C LYS A 345 6.61 -0.65 14.85
N VAL A 346 5.28 -0.58 14.93
CA VAL A 346 4.40 -0.59 13.74
C VAL A 346 4.72 0.62 12.86
N LYS A 347 4.88 1.79 13.47
CA LYS A 347 5.27 3.03 12.75
C LYS A 347 6.65 2.89 12.09
N ALA A 348 7.63 2.31 12.78
CA ALA A 348 8.96 2.07 12.22
C ALA A 348 8.93 1.09 11.04
N GLN A 349 8.10 0.05 11.11
CA GLN A 349 7.92 -0.91 10.03
C GLN A 349 7.23 -0.30 8.82
N LEU A 350 6.18 0.50 9.03
CA LEU A 350 5.53 1.27 7.97
C LEU A 350 6.50 2.23 7.28
N ALA A 351 7.33 2.94 8.07
CA ALA A 351 8.36 3.82 7.52
C ALA A 351 9.44 3.04 6.72
N ALA A 352 9.84 1.86 7.18
CA ALA A 352 10.78 1.00 6.47
C ALA A 352 10.20 0.52 5.12
N GLN A 353 8.94 0.08 5.11
CA GLN A 353 8.24 -0.32 3.88
C GLN A 353 8.10 0.87 2.91
N GLN A 354 7.76 2.05 3.41
CA GLN A 354 7.70 3.26 2.60
C GLN A 354 9.05 3.56 1.93
N LEU A 355 10.15 3.52 2.69
CA LEU A 355 11.49 3.77 2.16
C LEU A 355 11.88 2.75 1.08
N GLU A 356 11.53 1.48 1.27
CA GLU A 356 11.80 0.43 0.29
C GLU A 356 10.98 0.62 -1.00
N LEU A 357 9.70 0.99 -0.91
CA LEU A 357 8.88 1.33 -2.08
C LEU A 357 9.43 2.53 -2.84
N VAL A 358 9.80 3.60 -2.14
CA VAL A 358 10.44 4.78 -2.76
C VAL A 358 11.76 4.40 -3.42
N ARG A 359 12.56 3.53 -2.80
CA ARG A 359 13.82 3.05 -3.37
C ARG A 359 13.58 2.26 -4.66
N ARG A 360 12.64 1.31 -4.66
CA ARG A 360 12.27 0.52 -5.84
C ARG A 360 11.78 1.41 -6.97
N GLN A 361 10.90 2.38 -6.68
CA GLN A 361 10.42 3.33 -7.68
C GLN A 361 11.56 4.15 -8.30
N ARG A 362 12.53 4.60 -7.48
CA ARG A 362 13.70 5.34 -8.00
C ARG A 362 14.58 4.48 -8.89
N ILE A 363 14.85 3.23 -8.48
CA ILE A 363 15.66 2.30 -9.29
C ILE A 363 14.94 1.98 -10.60
N ALA A 364 13.64 1.70 -10.55
CA ALA A 364 12.83 1.44 -11.74
C ALA A 364 12.82 2.65 -12.70
N ALA A 365 12.69 3.87 -12.17
CA ALA A 365 12.76 5.08 -12.98
C ALA A 365 14.14 5.27 -13.63
N ILE A 366 15.23 5.09 -12.88
CA ILE A 366 16.59 5.16 -13.43
C ILE A 366 16.76 4.11 -14.53
N ALA A 367 16.31 2.87 -14.28
CA ALA A 367 16.38 1.78 -15.27
C ALA A 367 15.56 2.11 -16.53
N ALA A 368 14.37 2.70 -16.39
CA ALA A 368 13.55 3.12 -17.52
C ALA A 368 14.23 4.22 -18.36
N VAL A 369 14.84 5.21 -17.71
CA VAL A 369 15.57 6.30 -18.38
C VAL A 369 16.80 5.77 -19.12
N PHE A 370 17.62 4.93 -18.47
CA PHE A 370 18.80 4.33 -19.11
C PHE A 370 18.42 3.33 -20.21
N GLY A 371 17.39 2.50 -19.98
CA GLY A 371 16.87 1.56 -20.97
C GLY A 371 16.34 2.27 -22.21
N GLY A 372 15.61 3.37 -22.02
CA GLY A 372 15.15 4.24 -23.10
C GLY A 372 16.29 4.84 -23.91
N PHE A 373 17.32 5.34 -23.22
CA PHE A 373 18.51 5.89 -23.87
C PHE A 373 19.27 4.84 -24.69
N LEU A 374 19.52 3.65 -24.11
CA LEU A 374 20.15 2.53 -24.80
C LEU A 374 19.34 2.06 -26.01
N GLY A 375 18.01 2.01 -25.87
CA GLY A 375 17.10 1.71 -26.98
C GLY A 375 17.23 2.71 -28.12
N CYS A 376 17.28 4.01 -27.82
CA CYS A 376 17.48 5.06 -28.82
C CYS A 376 18.83 4.93 -29.54
N MET A 377 19.91 4.66 -28.79
CA MET A 377 21.24 4.41 -29.36
C MET A 377 21.27 3.16 -30.25
N ALA A 378 20.58 2.09 -29.87
CA ALA A 378 20.48 0.88 -30.67
C ALA A 378 19.76 1.14 -32.01
N VAL A 379 18.64 1.88 -32.00
CA VAL A 379 17.92 2.26 -33.23
C VAL A 379 18.79 3.13 -34.14
N ALA A 380 19.50 4.11 -33.57
CA ALA A 380 20.42 4.96 -34.34
C ALA A 380 21.56 4.14 -34.97
N TYR A 381 22.13 3.17 -34.24
CA TYR A 381 23.17 2.29 -34.76
C TYR A 381 22.67 1.42 -35.92
N VAL A 382 21.47 0.83 -35.79
CA VAL A 382 20.86 0.02 -36.86
C VAL A 382 20.60 0.87 -38.10
N ALA A 383 20.11 2.10 -37.94
CA ALA A 383 19.89 3.03 -39.06
C ALA A 383 21.19 3.38 -39.79
N LEU A 384 22.26 3.73 -39.05
CA LEU A 384 23.57 4.01 -39.62
C LEU A 384 24.16 2.81 -40.34
N ARG A 385 24.02 1.61 -39.76
CA ARG A 385 24.51 0.37 -40.37
C ARG A 385 23.75 0.01 -41.64
N HIS A 386 22.43 0.24 -41.65
CA HIS A 386 21.60 0.04 -42.83
C HIS A 386 21.99 1.00 -43.96
N ASP A 387 22.25 2.26 -43.65
CA ASP A 387 22.70 3.26 -44.65
C ASP A 387 24.08 2.90 -45.24
N ALA A 388 25.00 2.43 -44.39
CA ALA A 388 26.32 1.95 -44.83
C ALA A 388 26.24 0.76 -45.81
N ALA A 389 25.20 -0.09 -45.70
CA ALA A 389 25.01 -1.24 -46.57
C ALA A 389 24.43 -0.88 -47.95
N HIS A 390 23.68 0.22 -48.08
CA HIS A 390 22.91 0.54 -49.30
C HIS A 390 23.58 1.56 -50.24
N GLY A 391 24.86 1.88 -50.04
CA GLY A 391 25.69 2.55 -51.06
C GLY A 391 25.27 3.98 -51.44
N GLY A 392 24.52 4.69 -50.60
CA GLY A 392 24.28 6.13 -50.70
C GLY A 392 23.33 6.61 -51.83
N HIS A 393 22.74 5.72 -52.64
CA HIS A 393 21.96 6.11 -53.84
C HIS A 393 20.44 6.34 -53.61
N GLY A 394 19.94 6.29 -52.37
CA GLY A 394 18.50 6.49 -52.06
C GLY A 394 18.27 7.29 -50.77
N ARG A 395 18.64 8.58 -50.78
CA ARG A 395 18.85 9.39 -49.55
C ARG A 395 17.60 10.06 -48.95
N SER A 396 16.44 10.05 -49.62
CA SER A 396 15.26 10.83 -49.18
C SER A 396 14.26 10.06 -48.29
N GLY A 397 14.19 8.73 -48.39
CA GLY A 397 13.18 7.93 -47.67
C GLY A 397 13.59 7.47 -46.26
N THR A 398 14.89 7.29 -46.01
CA THR A 398 15.41 6.71 -44.76
C THR A 398 15.42 7.69 -43.58
N ILE A 399 15.54 8.99 -43.85
CA ILE A 399 15.56 10.03 -42.81
C ILE A 399 14.19 10.15 -42.14
N ALA A 400 13.09 9.93 -42.89
CA ALA A 400 11.74 9.96 -42.36
C ALA A 400 11.47 8.79 -41.39
N TRP A 401 11.94 7.58 -41.73
CA TRP A 401 11.77 6.38 -40.89
C TRP A 401 12.60 6.41 -39.61
N ALA A 402 13.82 6.95 -39.66
CA ALA A 402 14.65 7.09 -38.46
C ALA A 402 14.02 8.09 -37.46
N GLY A 403 13.44 9.18 -37.97
CA GLY A 403 12.76 10.17 -37.13
C GLY A 403 11.51 9.62 -36.45
N THR A 404 10.68 8.84 -37.15
CA THR A 404 9.48 8.23 -36.57
C THR A 404 9.81 7.16 -35.53
N ALA A 405 10.84 6.34 -35.77
CA ALA A 405 11.29 5.34 -34.81
C ALA A 405 11.84 5.98 -33.52
N ALA A 406 12.63 7.05 -33.63
CA ALA A 406 13.13 7.79 -32.48
C ALA A 406 11.98 8.47 -31.70
N GLY A 407 11.02 9.08 -32.41
CA GLY A 407 9.82 9.67 -31.81
C GLY A 407 8.97 8.64 -31.05
N LEU A 408 8.80 7.45 -31.60
CA LEU A 408 8.08 6.35 -30.95
C LEU A 408 8.80 5.88 -29.69
N CYS A 409 10.13 5.74 -29.72
CA CYS A 409 10.91 5.38 -28.54
C CYS A 409 10.76 6.42 -27.42
N ILE A 410 10.83 7.71 -27.75
CA ILE A 410 10.63 8.78 -26.76
C ILE A 410 9.21 8.73 -26.20
N ALA A 411 8.19 8.61 -27.05
CA ALA A 411 6.80 8.51 -26.63
C ALA A 411 6.55 7.31 -25.69
N LEU A 412 7.11 6.13 -26.02
CA LEU A 412 7.05 4.93 -25.18
C LEU A 412 7.73 5.13 -23.83
N THR A 413 8.91 5.78 -23.79
CA THR A 413 9.59 6.05 -22.52
C THR A 413 8.81 7.03 -21.63
N VAL A 414 8.19 8.06 -22.22
CA VAL A 414 7.34 9.00 -21.48
C VAL A 414 6.07 8.32 -20.98
N ALA A 415 5.44 7.48 -21.79
CA ALA A 415 4.27 6.70 -21.39
C ALA A 415 4.60 5.73 -20.25
N ALA A 416 5.74 5.01 -20.35
CA ALA A 416 6.21 4.12 -19.30
C ALA A 416 6.52 4.86 -17.99
N MET A 417 7.16 6.03 -18.05
CA MET A 417 7.40 6.85 -16.86
C MET A 417 6.10 7.35 -16.21
N ARG A 418 5.09 7.70 -17.03
CA ARG A 418 3.79 8.11 -16.52
C ARG A 418 3.04 6.95 -15.85
N TYR A 419 3.12 5.76 -16.42
CA TYR A 419 2.56 4.54 -15.85
C TYR A 419 3.23 4.13 -14.53
N LEU A 420 4.54 4.37 -14.40
CA LEU A 420 5.27 4.13 -13.14
C LEU A 420 4.99 5.18 -12.05
N ALA A 421 4.46 6.35 -12.43
CA ALA A 421 4.14 7.43 -11.50
C ALA A 421 2.73 7.32 -10.92
N SER A 422 1.76 6.84 -11.73
CA SER A 422 0.44 6.42 -11.27
C SER A 422 0.53 5.20 -10.36
#